data_AF-A0A6M3M8X2-F1
#
_entry.id   AF-A0A6M3M8X2-F1
#
_cell.length_a   1.000
_cell.length_b   1.000
_cell.length_c   1.000
_cell.angle_alpha   90.00
_cell.angle_beta   90.00
_cell.angle_gamma   90.00
#
_symmetry.space_group_name_H-M   'P 1'
#
loop_
_entity.id
_entity.type
_entity.pdbx_description
1 polymer ?
#
loop_
_entity_poly.entity_id
_entity_poly.type
_entity_poly.pdbx_seq_one_letter_code
_entity_poly.pdbx_strand_id
1 'polypeptide(L)'
;MTFTYDVSKLTEELNRIRLEIGDTDSNRPLLDDEEIEQIISEIDSFNQQVAKCCRLVCSLFASEPSSVRIEGFSENYKEAHDHFMKMAEHYERLGGGGPWSGSHDDAFKEATEANTSLVPPFFKRGMHDNT
;
A
#
# COMPACT_ATOMS: atom_id res chain seq x y z
N MET A 1 -9.61 20.23 -12.12
CA MET A 1 -9.57 18.91 -12.78
C MET A 1 -8.65 19.03 -13.97
N THR A 2 -7.37 19.18 -13.66
CA THR A 2 -6.28 19.19 -14.64
C THR A 2 -5.37 18.03 -14.27
N PHE A 3 -4.92 17.26 -15.25
CA PHE A 3 -3.88 16.27 -15.07
C PHE A 3 -2.66 16.72 -15.85
N THR A 4 -1.54 16.84 -15.16
CA THR A 4 -0.25 17.16 -15.77
C THR A 4 0.79 16.19 -15.26
N TYR A 5 1.52 15.56 -16.19
CA TYR A 5 2.71 14.79 -15.88
C TYR A 5 3.80 15.06 -16.91
N ASP A 6 4.96 15.52 -16.44
CA ASP A 6 6.15 15.74 -17.26
C ASP A 6 7.38 15.12 -16.60
N VAL A 7 7.85 14.00 -17.16
CA VAL A 7 9.04 13.27 -16.69
C VAL A 7 10.33 14.10 -16.78
N SER A 8 10.35 15.17 -17.57
CA SER A 8 11.51 16.08 -17.62
C SER A 8 11.56 17.05 -16.43
N LYS A 9 10.47 17.15 -15.66
CA LYS A 9 10.30 18.08 -14.52
C LYS A 9 10.07 17.37 -13.20
N LEU A 10 10.80 16.28 -12.93
CA LEU A 10 10.75 15.56 -11.64
C LEU A 10 11.30 16.37 -10.45
N THR A 11 11.86 17.56 -10.69
CA THR A 11 12.16 18.54 -9.63
C THR A 11 10.90 19.17 -9.06
N GLU A 12 9.79 19.17 -9.81
CA GLU A 12 8.49 19.59 -9.31
C GLU A 12 7.88 18.44 -8.49
N GLU A 13 7.48 18.75 -7.27
CA GLU A 13 7.00 17.76 -6.30
C GLU A 13 5.77 17.02 -6.81
N LEU A 14 4.88 17.70 -7.53
CA LEU A 14 3.72 17.10 -8.20
C LEU A 14 4.11 15.95 -9.15
N ASN A 15 5.03 16.20 -10.09
CA ASN A 15 5.48 15.18 -11.04
C ASN A 15 6.20 14.02 -10.33
N ARG A 16 6.92 14.33 -9.24
CA ARG A 16 7.60 13.32 -8.43
C ARG A 16 6.60 12.43 -7.70
N ILE A 17 5.58 12.98 -7.06
CA ILE A 17 4.52 12.21 -6.39
C ILE A 17 3.79 11.33 -7.42
N ARG A 18 3.41 11.87 -8.57
CA ARG A 18 2.78 11.12 -9.67
C ARG A 18 3.62 9.92 -10.10
N LEU A 19 4.93 10.11 -10.25
CA LEU A 19 5.84 9.02 -10.56
C LEU A 19 5.87 7.95 -9.46
N GLU A 20 5.96 8.34 -8.18
CA GLU A 20 6.04 7.41 -7.04
C GLU A 20 4.76 6.57 -6.88
N ILE A 21 3.59 7.16 -7.10
CA ILE A 21 2.30 6.44 -7.04
C ILE A 21 1.94 5.73 -8.35
N GLY A 22 2.73 5.92 -9.41
CA GLY A 22 2.46 5.35 -10.74
C GLY A 22 1.33 6.03 -11.52
N ASP A 23 0.89 7.23 -11.11
CA ASP A 23 -0.16 8.01 -11.77
C ASP A 23 0.43 8.88 -12.90
N THR A 24 0.95 8.21 -13.93
CA THR A 24 1.65 8.82 -15.07
C THR A 24 0.88 8.75 -16.39
N ASP A 25 -0.25 8.04 -16.43
CA ASP A 25 -1.07 7.87 -17.64
C ASP A 25 -2.19 8.92 -17.70
N SER A 26 -2.05 9.87 -18.62
CA SER A 26 -3.04 10.94 -18.82
C SER A 26 -4.41 10.46 -19.30
N ASN A 27 -4.53 9.22 -19.80
CA ASN A 27 -5.82 8.67 -20.24
C ASN A 27 -6.65 8.14 -19.06
N ARG A 28 -6.00 7.86 -17.93
CA ARG A 28 -6.61 7.27 -16.73
C ARG A 28 -6.01 7.90 -15.48
N PRO A 29 -6.15 9.23 -15.31
CA PRO A 29 -5.64 9.91 -14.13
C PRO A 29 -6.32 9.34 -12.88
N LEU A 30 -5.53 9.01 -11.87
CA LEU A 30 -6.05 8.57 -10.56
C LEU A 30 -6.40 9.75 -9.67
N LEU A 31 -5.60 10.81 -9.73
CA LEU A 31 -5.78 12.06 -8.98
C LEU A 31 -5.60 13.27 -9.90
N ASP A 32 -6.36 14.32 -9.61
CA ASP A 32 -6.21 15.63 -10.24
C ASP A 32 -5.00 16.39 -9.66
N ASP A 33 -4.43 17.32 -10.44
CA ASP A 33 -3.32 18.18 -10.01
C ASP A 33 -3.69 18.94 -8.73
N GLU A 34 -4.93 19.46 -8.67
CA GLU A 34 -5.38 20.26 -7.53
C GLU A 34 -5.49 19.43 -6.23
N GLU A 35 -5.78 18.13 -6.32
CA GLU A 35 -5.83 17.24 -5.15
C GLU A 35 -4.43 16.98 -4.57
N ILE A 36 -3.45 16.78 -5.45
CA ILE A 36 -2.05 16.57 -5.06
C ILE A 36 -1.45 17.86 -4.51
N GLU A 37 -1.72 19.01 -5.14
CA GLU A 37 -1.26 20.31 -4.67
C GLU A 37 -1.80 20.65 -3.27
N GLN A 38 -3.06 20.29 -2.99
CA GLN A 38 -3.61 20.45 -1.65
C GLN A 38 -2.82 19.62 -0.63
N ILE A 39 -2.51 18.35 -0.93
CA ILE A 39 -1.72 17.49 -0.03
C ILE A 39 -0.31 18.04 0.20
N ILE A 40 0.35 18.52 -0.86
CA ILE A 40 1.69 19.15 -0.77
C ILE A 40 1.63 20.36 0.17
N SER A 41 0.55 21.15 0.12
CA SER A 41 0.38 22.33 0.97
C SER A 41 0.08 22.00 2.45
N GLU A 42 -0.50 20.83 2.73
CA GLU A 42 -0.90 20.40 4.07
C GLU A 42 0.19 19.61 4.82
N ILE A 43 1.09 18.94 4.08
CA ILE A 43 2.04 17.97 4.63
C ILE A 43 3.45 18.29 4.15
N ASP A 44 4.37 18.56 5.09
CA ASP A 44 5.78 18.90 4.77
C ASP A 44 6.63 17.69 4.38
N SER A 45 6.25 16.49 4.83
CA SER A 45 7.01 15.26 4.59
C SER A 45 6.59 14.60 3.28
N PHE A 46 7.50 14.56 2.31
CA PHE A 46 7.28 13.90 1.01
C PHE A 46 6.72 12.48 1.15
N ASN A 47 7.27 11.67 2.06
CA ASN A 47 6.78 10.31 2.27
C ASN A 47 5.33 10.31 2.79
N GLN A 48 4.97 11.24 3.68
CA GLN A 48 3.59 11.34 4.16
C GLN A 48 2.63 11.86 3.09
N GLN A 49 3.08 12.76 2.20
CA GLN A 49 2.30 13.21 1.05
C GLN A 49 1.98 12.03 0.13
N VAL A 50 2.99 11.24 -0.25
CA VAL A 50 2.82 10.05 -1.10
C VAL A 50 1.87 9.05 -0.44
N ALA A 51 2.04 8.77 0.85
CA ALA A 51 1.11 7.91 1.57
C ALA A 51 -0.33 8.41 1.54
N LYS A 52 -0.54 9.72 1.75
CA LYS A 52 -1.86 10.34 1.71
C LYS A 52 -2.50 10.22 0.32
N CYS A 53 -1.73 10.43 -0.74
CA CYS A 53 -2.18 10.20 -2.12
C CYS A 53 -2.60 8.74 -2.33
N CYS A 54 -1.79 7.77 -1.91
CA CYS A 54 -2.14 6.34 -2.00
C CYS A 54 -3.45 6.02 -1.26
N ARG A 55 -3.69 6.63 -0.08
CA ARG A 55 -4.95 6.45 0.68
C ARG A 55 -6.17 6.98 -0.08
N LEU A 56 -6.04 8.13 -0.75
CA LEU A 56 -7.12 8.66 -1.59
C LEU A 56 -7.43 7.71 -2.73
N VAL A 57 -6.41 7.21 -3.42
CA VAL A 57 -6.57 6.22 -4.49
C VAL A 57 -7.24 4.94 -3.98
N CYS A 58 -6.87 4.43 -2.80
CA CYS A 58 -7.58 3.31 -2.18
C CYS A 58 -9.07 3.61 -1.96
N SER A 59 -9.40 4.82 -1.50
CA SER A 59 -10.79 5.21 -1.24
C SER A 59 -11.62 5.28 -2.52
N LEU A 60 -11.01 5.68 -3.64
CA LEU A 60 -11.65 5.65 -4.96
C LEU A 60 -12.03 4.22 -5.33
N PHE A 61 -11.07 3.29 -5.28
CA PHE A 61 -11.32 1.87 -5.58
C PHE A 61 -12.26 1.17 -4.59
N ALA A 62 -12.31 1.62 -3.34
CA ALA A 62 -13.27 1.12 -2.36
C ALA A 62 -14.69 1.66 -2.58
N SER A 63 -14.81 2.86 -3.15
CA SER A 63 -16.10 3.52 -3.43
C SER A 63 -16.74 3.06 -4.74
N GLU A 64 -15.94 2.56 -5.69
CA GLU A 64 -16.48 1.97 -6.91
C GLU A 64 -17.31 0.71 -6.56
N PRO A 65 -18.56 0.61 -7.05
CA PRO A 65 -19.41 -0.52 -6.74
C PRO A 65 -18.79 -1.80 -7.33
N SER A 66 -18.18 -2.59 -6.44
CA SER A 66 -17.57 -3.91 -6.68
C SER A 66 -18.54 -5.00 -7.20
N SER A 67 -19.70 -4.62 -7.74
CA SER A 67 -20.82 -5.51 -8.05
C SER A 67 -21.17 -5.66 -9.53
N VAL A 68 -20.41 -5.08 -10.46
CA VAL A 68 -20.52 -5.49 -11.87
C VAL A 68 -19.60 -6.68 -12.11
N ARG A 69 -20.05 -7.87 -11.67
CA ARG A 69 -19.48 -9.17 -12.04
C ARG A 69 -19.69 -9.39 -13.54
N ILE A 70 -18.88 -8.73 -14.34
CA ILE A 70 -18.51 -9.20 -15.68
C ILE A 70 -17.29 -10.09 -15.44
N GLU A 71 -17.40 -11.38 -15.77
CA GLU A 71 -16.36 -12.39 -15.61
C GLU A 71 -14.97 -11.80 -15.97
N GLY A 72 -14.10 -11.59 -14.96
CA GLY A 72 -12.69 -11.19 -15.15
C GLY A 72 -12.28 -9.79 -14.66
N PHE A 73 -13.18 -8.88 -14.29
CA PHE A 73 -12.79 -7.51 -13.90
C PHE A 73 -12.77 -7.21 -12.39
N SER A 74 -13.53 -7.95 -11.56
CA SER A 74 -13.64 -7.62 -10.13
C SER A 74 -12.39 -7.95 -9.30
N GLU A 75 -11.56 -8.90 -9.77
CA GLU A 75 -10.31 -9.27 -9.08
C GLU A 75 -9.29 -8.13 -9.13
N ASN A 76 -9.21 -7.42 -10.26
CA ASN A 76 -8.27 -6.32 -10.47
C ASN A 76 -8.46 -5.15 -9.49
N TYR A 77 -9.70 -4.84 -9.10
CA TYR A 77 -10.00 -3.72 -8.19
C TYR A 77 -9.56 -3.99 -6.75
N LYS A 78 -9.76 -5.21 -6.28
CA LYS A 78 -9.29 -5.62 -4.95
C LYS A 78 -7.76 -5.65 -4.91
N GLU A 79 -7.13 -6.19 -5.95
CA GLU A 79 -5.67 -6.21 -6.06
C GLU A 79 -5.08 -4.80 -6.12
N ALA A 80 -5.71 -3.89 -6.88
CA ALA A 80 -5.32 -2.48 -6.93
C ALA A 80 -5.47 -1.81 -5.56
N HIS A 81 -6.61 -1.99 -4.89
CA HIS A 81 -6.82 -1.50 -3.52
C HIS A 81 -5.72 -2.01 -2.56
N ASP A 82 -5.47 -3.32 -2.54
CA ASP A 82 -4.47 -3.93 -1.65
C ASP A 82 -3.05 -3.47 -1.99
N HIS A 83 -2.76 -3.19 -3.26
CA HIS A 83 -1.48 -2.64 -3.70
C HIS A 83 -1.26 -1.23 -3.15
N PHE A 84 -2.19 -0.30 -3.40
CA PHE A 84 -2.08 1.08 -2.91
C PHE A 84 -2.12 1.16 -1.38
N MET A 85 -2.84 0.25 -0.73
CA MET A 85 -2.89 0.15 0.73
C MET A 85 -1.51 -0.19 1.30
N LYS A 86 -0.83 -1.21 0.73
CA LYS A 86 0.53 -1.60 1.13
C LYS A 86 1.56 -0.49 0.84
N MET A 87 1.40 0.23 -0.27
CA MET A 87 2.25 1.39 -0.58
C MET A 87 2.07 2.49 0.47
N ALA A 88 0.82 2.84 0.81
CA ALA A 88 0.55 3.85 1.84
C ALA A 88 1.21 3.49 3.18
N GLU A 89 1.06 2.25 3.64
CA GLU A 89 1.70 1.76 4.87
C GLU A 89 3.23 1.82 4.79
N HIS A 90 3.81 1.50 3.63
CA HIS A 90 5.25 1.57 3.42
C HIS A 90 5.78 3.01 3.56
N TYR A 91 5.14 3.99 2.90
CA TYR A 91 5.56 5.39 2.96
C TYR A 91 5.23 6.05 4.31
N GLU A 92 4.14 5.67 4.98
CA GLU A 92 3.85 6.08 6.37
C GLU A 92 5.01 5.67 7.30
N ARG A 93 5.51 4.44 7.13
CA ARG A 93 6.63 3.90 7.91
C ARG A 93 7.97 4.56 7.59
N LEU A 94 8.15 5.05 6.36
CA LEU A 94 9.34 5.82 5.98
C LEU A 94 9.26 7.29 6.42
N GLY A 95 8.05 7.86 6.48
CA GLY A 95 7.79 9.25 6.87
C GLY A 95 7.70 9.46 8.38
N GLY A 96 7.32 8.43 9.14
CA GLY A 96 7.38 8.41 10.59
C GLY A 96 8.56 7.56 11.05
N GLY A 97 9.60 8.19 11.62
CA GLY A 97 10.61 7.49 12.41
C GLY A 97 9.96 6.89 13.66
N GLY A 98 9.34 5.72 13.51
CA GLY A 98 8.65 4.96 14.56
C GLY A 98 8.92 3.46 14.37
N PRO A 99 9.23 2.71 15.43
CA PRO A 99 9.83 1.38 15.37
C PRO A 99 8.78 0.28 15.18
N TRP A 100 7.98 0.34 14.11
CA TRP A 100 7.02 -0.73 13.84
C TRP A 100 6.99 -1.17 12.37
N SER A 101 8.13 -1.70 11.94
CA SER A 101 8.25 -2.58 10.79
C SER A 101 8.29 -4.03 11.29
N GLY A 102 7.15 -4.69 11.54
CA GLY A 102 7.19 -6.14 11.79
C GLY A 102 5.95 -6.88 12.30
N SER A 103 4.90 -6.23 12.81
CA SER A 103 3.85 -6.98 13.54
C SER A 103 2.65 -7.41 12.68
N HIS A 104 2.91 -8.08 11.58
CA HIS A 104 1.96 -9.09 11.09
C HIS A 104 2.39 -10.53 11.40
N ASP A 105 3.59 -10.75 11.97
CA ASP A 105 4.02 -12.10 12.38
C ASP A 105 4.08 -12.29 13.90
N ASP A 106 4.46 -11.27 14.69
CA ASP A 106 4.63 -11.47 16.14
C ASP A 106 3.32 -11.65 16.90
N ALA A 107 2.26 -10.90 16.58
CA ALA A 107 0.96 -11.05 17.25
C ALA A 107 0.30 -12.40 16.91
N PHE A 108 0.53 -12.93 15.70
CA PHE A 108 0.07 -14.25 15.31
C PHE A 108 0.92 -15.35 15.97
N LYS A 109 2.24 -15.16 16.06
CA LYS A 109 3.15 -16.07 16.73
C LYS A 109 2.90 -16.13 18.24
N GLU A 110 2.72 -14.99 18.90
CA GLU A 110 2.39 -14.90 20.33
C GLU A 110 0.99 -15.45 20.62
N ALA A 111 0.00 -15.20 19.74
CA ALA A 111 -1.31 -15.85 19.84
C ALA A 111 -1.25 -17.37 19.61
N THR A 112 -0.30 -17.86 18.81
CA THR A 112 -0.07 -19.30 18.58
C THR A 112 0.69 -19.93 19.76
N GLU A 113 1.67 -19.23 20.33
CA GLU A 113 2.47 -19.67 21.49
C GLU A 113 1.65 -19.64 22.80
N ALA A 114 0.72 -18.68 22.95
CA ALA A 114 -0.19 -18.60 24.09
C ALA A 114 -1.37 -19.58 24.00
N ASN A 115 -1.61 -20.19 22.84
CA ASN A 115 -2.70 -21.14 22.65
C ASN A 115 -2.30 -22.54 23.14
N THR A 116 -2.54 -22.78 24.43
CA THR A 116 -2.32 -24.07 25.11
C THR A 116 -3.16 -25.24 24.56
N SER A 117 -4.06 -24.99 23.60
CA SER A 117 -4.85 -26.02 22.91
C SER A 117 -4.13 -26.62 21.69
N LEU A 118 -3.09 -25.96 21.19
CA LEU A 118 -2.32 -26.44 20.05
C LEU A 118 -1.28 -27.45 20.52
N VAL A 119 -1.34 -28.67 20.01
CA VAL A 119 -0.27 -29.66 20.17
C VAL A 119 0.89 -29.22 19.28
N PRO A 120 2.05 -28.78 19.83
CA PRO A 120 3.20 -28.43 19.01
C PRO A 120 3.67 -29.67 18.26
N PRO A 121 3.99 -29.57 16.96
CA PRO A 121 4.49 -30.71 16.22
C PRO A 121 5.87 -31.09 16.76
N PHE A 122 5.96 -32.28 17.34
CA PHE A 122 7.18 -32.79 17.97
C PHE A 122 8.12 -33.39 16.92
N PHE A 123 8.93 -32.55 16.27
CA PHE A 123 10.02 -33.04 15.43
C PHE A 123 11.33 -33.02 16.23
N LYS A 124 11.82 -34.21 16.62
CA LYS A 124 13.21 -34.35 17.05
C LYS A 124 14.10 -34.36 15.81
N ARG A 125 15.07 -33.45 15.76
CA ARG A 125 16.17 -33.49 14.79
C ARG A 125 16.88 -34.85 14.93
N GLY A 126 16.88 -35.66 13.86
CA GLY A 126 17.46 -37.01 13.83
C GLY A 126 16.46 -38.20 13.79
N MET A 127 15.15 -37.96 13.67
CA MET A 127 14.15 -39.07 13.60
C MET A 127 14.17 -39.89 12.30
N HIS A 128 14.84 -39.42 11.25
CA HIS A 128 15.03 -40.11 9.97
C HIS A 128 16.51 -40.33 9.62
N ASP A 129 17.42 -40.14 10.58
CA ASP A 129 18.83 -40.49 10.38
C ASP A 129 18.96 -42.02 10.46
N ASN A 130 18.76 -42.67 9.32
CA ASN A 130 19.11 -44.07 9.14
C ASN A 130 20.53 -44.10 8.58
N THR A 131 21.45 -44.62 9.40
CA THR A 131 22.89 -44.90 9.19
C THR A 131 23.85 -43.72 9.06
#